data_AF-A0AAJ5W8J8-F1
#
_entry.id   AF-A0AAJ5W8J8-F1
#
_cell.length_a   1.000
_cell.length_b   1.000
_cell.length_c   1.000
_cell.angle_alpha   90.00
_cell.angle_beta   90.00
_cell.angle_gamma   90.00
#
_symmetry.space_group_name_H-M   'P 1'
#
loop_
_entity.id
_entity.type
_entity.pdbx_description
1 polymer ?
#
loop_
_entity_poly.entity_id
_entity_poly.type
_entity_poly.pdbx_seq_one_letter_code
_entity_poly.pdbx_strand_id
1 'polypeptide(L)'
;MTTNRLYQKHSWGLDLSLIALVLFTIVSCNKDFDHKLDLSEKGQEQQGNRIPKVLYIIVDGARGAAINTIQAPTLTEISENAMQTFSGVSDANGLASTSWADMLTGVNKAKHKVTQADFKGNNLVNYPMFFKQIKQNNANLRTAAFSATPAFSQNLVSNADVNQNFNNDDFAVKTALVAELKNEQASVVLAEFNGVERAGLQYGYAASIPQYSTAVLTVDSYIGEAMNTLRQRPNYEKENWLVIVASNRGGNLNVPPGQNDGTLFSNPLLNSFVILYNPRFSYQYYAKPNTTELPYEGKAVPLANDSTANIPADKAAKYNFGTTGDFTVEFKIKVLRLATGTSNAPILFKTSSPANSTTGWWVIHSGVNGNWRLGGLPASVMVANQPTLNVGEWYTLGFKIYTESGKRWVMIYQDGVKAYANPVDITNRNVNNNEELVAGYRSGYGNSAKQLITEIKIFNVAIPDNVILAYACKGAISPTHPYYNNLIGYWPATDGSSGTLQDKSPFKNDFILKNKYDWMAFSDYSPKLCVDLPDDIYTQIPNGIDIPRVIYGWMNIKILNMGLDGKTWIPIYNDVKP
;
A
#
# COMPACT_ATOMS: atom_id res chain seq x y z
N MET A 1 18.20 37.52 -10.87
CA MET A 1 19.09 36.43 -11.32
C MET A 1 20.39 36.55 -10.54
N THR A 2 20.55 35.72 -9.52
CA THR A 2 21.77 35.62 -8.73
C THR A 2 21.90 34.14 -8.39
N THR A 3 22.62 33.42 -9.24
CA THR A 3 22.85 31.98 -9.15
C THR A 3 24.22 31.70 -8.53
N ASN A 4 24.15 30.83 -7.53
CA ASN A 4 25.14 29.96 -6.89
C ASN A 4 26.58 29.98 -7.40
N ARG A 5 27.47 30.13 -6.42
CA ARG A 5 28.92 30.07 -6.50
C ARG A 5 29.41 28.71 -5.97
N LEU A 6 30.45 28.20 -6.62
CA LEU A 6 31.47 27.25 -6.15
C LEU A 6 31.26 25.75 -6.46
N TYR A 7 31.62 25.41 -7.70
CA TYR A 7 32.34 24.17 -8.04
C TYR A 7 33.52 24.58 -8.94
N GLN A 8 34.76 24.28 -8.54
CA GLN A 8 35.86 23.83 -9.43
C GLN A 8 37.25 23.82 -8.76
N LYS A 9 38.07 22.88 -9.28
CA LYS A 9 39.54 22.70 -9.26
C LYS A 9 40.05 21.69 -8.22
N HIS A 10 40.85 20.66 -8.57
CA HIS A 10 41.74 20.48 -9.72
C HIS A 10 41.88 18.99 -10.12
N SER A 11 42.00 18.75 -11.43
CA SER A 11 42.64 17.59 -12.03
C SER A 11 44.15 17.77 -12.06
N TRP A 12 44.92 16.66 -12.10
CA TRP A 12 46.05 16.41 -13.01
C TRP A 12 46.71 15.04 -12.73
N GLY A 13 47.02 14.31 -13.81
CA GLY A 13 48.09 13.30 -13.83
C GLY A 13 47.67 11.84 -13.96
N LEU A 14 47.18 11.44 -15.14
CA LEU A 14 47.26 10.06 -15.65
C LEU A 14 48.48 10.01 -16.58
N ASP A 15 49.48 9.17 -16.26
CA ASP A 15 50.13 8.23 -17.19
C ASP A 15 51.37 7.58 -16.54
N LEU A 16 51.60 6.31 -16.93
CA LEU A 16 52.66 5.37 -16.53
C LEU A 16 52.47 4.76 -15.13
N SER A 17 52.21 3.47 -14.92
CA SER A 17 52.76 2.31 -15.61
C SER A 17 51.91 1.07 -15.27
N LEU A 18 51.29 0.45 -16.29
CA LEU A 18 51.03 -1.00 -16.25
C LEU A 18 52.40 -1.71 -16.16
N ILE A 19 52.45 -2.88 -15.53
CA ILE A 19 53.64 -3.72 -15.21
C ILE A 19 54.10 -3.57 -13.74
N ALA A 20 53.27 -4.01 -12.80
CA ALA A 20 53.71 -4.50 -11.47
C ALA A 20 52.59 -5.23 -10.69
N LEU A 21 51.69 -5.97 -11.37
CA LEU A 21 50.58 -6.65 -10.67
C LEU A 21 50.33 -8.09 -11.16
N VAL A 22 51.42 -8.83 -11.42
CA VAL A 22 51.39 -10.29 -11.53
C VAL A 22 52.66 -10.79 -10.86
N LEU A 23 52.55 -11.16 -9.57
CA LEU A 23 53.43 -12.02 -8.77
C LEU A 23 53.40 -11.53 -7.32
N PHE A 24 52.46 -12.04 -6.53
CA PHE A 24 52.63 -12.41 -5.12
C PHE A 24 51.29 -12.94 -4.60
N THR A 25 50.87 -14.09 -5.16
CA THR A 25 50.05 -15.03 -4.42
C THR A 25 50.98 -16.03 -3.73
N ILE A 26 50.54 -16.53 -2.58
CA ILE A 26 51.14 -17.58 -1.74
C ILE A 26 52.13 -17.08 -0.66
N VAL A 27 51.59 -16.51 0.42
CA VAL A 27 51.97 -16.89 1.81
C VAL A 27 50.70 -16.97 2.63
N SER A 28 50.14 -18.17 2.69
CA SER A 28 49.13 -18.57 3.67
C SER A 28 49.85 -18.91 4.98
N CYS A 29 49.74 -18.04 5.98
CA CYS A 29 49.97 -18.39 7.38
C CYS A 29 48.69 -18.11 8.15
N ASN A 30 48.09 -19.18 8.68
CA ASN A 30 47.12 -19.16 9.76
C ASN A 30 47.58 -18.20 10.86
N LYS A 31 46.82 -17.13 11.09
CA LYS A 31 46.73 -16.54 12.42
C LYS A 31 45.34 -16.86 12.93
N ASP A 32 45.33 -17.65 14.00
CA ASP A 32 44.14 -18.01 14.75
C ASP A 32 43.35 -16.76 15.15
N PHE A 33 42.03 -16.85 15.00
CA PHE A 33 41.08 -15.90 15.58
C PHE A 33 41.08 -16.06 17.11
N ASP A 34 42.04 -15.43 17.79
CA ASP A 34 42.01 -15.25 19.24
C ASP A 34 41.14 -14.04 19.60
N HIS A 35 39.83 -14.21 19.41
CA HIS A 35 38.81 -13.48 20.17
C HIS A 35 37.70 -14.46 20.54
N LYS A 36 38.05 -15.46 21.35
CA LYS A 36 37.04 -16.13 22.15
C LYS A 36 36.51 -15.09 23.14
N LEU A 37 35.21 -14.81 23.07
CA LEU A 37 34.50 -14.07 24.11
C LEU A 37 34.75 -14.77 25.44
N ASP A 38 35.61 -14.16 26.26
CA ASP A 38 35.76 -14.55 27.65
C ASP A 38 34.55 -14.04 28.43
N LEU A 39 33.57 -14.92 28.64
CA LEU A 39 32.38 -14.64 29.45
C LEU A 39 32.67 -14.67 30.97
N SER A 40 33.94 -14.80 31.37
CA SER A 40 34.36 -14.80 32.78
C SER A 40 34.87 -13.45 33.28
N GLU A 41 35.07 -12.46 32.40
CA GLU A 41 35.28 -11.09 32.84
C GLU A 41 33.96 -10.51 33.37
N LYS A 42 33.88 -10.34 34.70
CA LYS A 42 32.89 -9.45 35.33
C LYS A 42 33.10 -8.07 34.72
N GLY A 43 32.22 -7.74 33.78
CA GLY A 43 32.25 -6.49 33.03
C GLY A 43 32.42 -5.30 33.97
N GLN A 44 33.38 -4.44 33.61
CA GLN A 44 33.53 -3.13 34.21
C GLN A 44 32.17 -2.41 34.18
N GLU A 45 31.85 -1.76 35.29
CA GLU A 45 30.58 -1.06 35.52
C GLU A 45 30.26 -0.12 34.33
N GLN A 46 29.33 -0.56 33.49
CA GLN A 46 28.68 0.33 32.52
C GLN A 46 27.92 1.40 33.29
N GLN A 47 28.07 2.64 32.85
CA GLN A 47 27.41 3.82 33.36
C GLN A 47 25.88 3.64 33.41
N GLY A 48 25.37 3.16 34.56
CA GLY A 48 24.00 3.21 35.08
C GLY A 48 22.84 2.76 34.18
N ASN A 49 22.40 1.50 34.30
CA ASN A 49 21.12 1.04 33.74
C ASN A 49 19.94 1.88 34.28
N ARG A 50 19.40 2.80 33.47
CA ARG A 50 18.17 3.54 33.81
C ARG A 50 16.97 2.61 33.85
N ILE A 51 16.05 2.85 34.78
CA ILE A 51 14.87 2.02 35.00
C ILE A 51 13.79 2.37 33.96
N PRO A 52 13.35 1.42 33.10
CA PRO A 52 12.30 1.68 32.12
C PRO A 52 10.97 2.07 32.78
N LYS A 53 10.36 3.14 32.27
CA LYS A 53 9.03 3.61 32.66
C LYS A 53 8.25 4.06 31.43
N VAL A 54 6.93 4.08 31.52
CA VAL A 54 6.05 4.44 30.40
C VAL A 54 4.96 5.40 30.85
N LEU A 55 4.79 6.49 30.11
CA LEU A 55 3.60 7.33 30.15
C LEU A 55 2.89 7.18 28.81
N TYR A 56 1.67 6.68 28.81
CA TYR A 56 0.86 6.51 27.61
C TYR A 56 -0.40 7.38 27.69
N ILE A 57 -0.55 8.31 26.75
CA ILE A 57 -1.65 9.25 26.67
C ILE A 57 -2.43 8.99 25.38
N ILE A 58 -3.72 8.73 25.52
CA ILE A 58 -4.67 8.58 24.43
C ILE A 58 -5.52 9.85 24.35
N VAL A 59 -5.56 10.47 23.18
CA VAL A 59 -6.37 11.66 22.90
C VAL A 59 -7.45 11.27 21.88
N ASP A 60 -8.65 11.01 22.37
CA ASP A 60 -9.71 10.51 21.50
C ASP A 60 -10.16 11.55 20.48
N GLY A 61 -10.42 11.09 19.25
CA GLY A 61 -10.93 11.93 18.16
C GLY A 61 -9.92 12.93 17.59
N ALA A 62 -8.68 12.95 18.11
CA ALA A 62 -7.64 13.84 17.63
C ALA A 62 -7.11 13.39 16.25
N ARG A 63 -7.71 13.92 15.20
CA ARG A 63 -7.34 13.65 13.81
C ARG A 63 -5.90 14.09 13.52
N GLY A 64 -5.05 13.16 13.08
CA GLY A 64 -3.61 13.39 12.96
C GLY A 64 -3.24 14.58 12.08
N ALA A 65 -3.86 14.73 10.91
CA ALA A 65 -3.64 15.87 10.04
C ALA A 65 -4.05 17.22 10.67
N ALA A 66 -5.06 17.23 11.56
CA ALA A 66 -5.43 18.42 12.30
C ALA A 66 -4.39 18.78 13.36
N ILE A 67 -3.87 17.79 14.09
CA ILE A 67 -2.78 17.99 15.08
C ILE A 67 -1.54 18.59 14.40
N ASN A 68 -1.15 18.05 13.24
CA ASN A 68 -0.02 18.58 12.46
C ASN A 68 -0.24 20.04 11.98
N THR A 69 -1.50 20.44 11.79
CA THR A 69 -1.85 21.81 11.35
C THR A 69 -1.92 22.79 12.53
N ILE A 70 -2.45 22.35 13.68
CA ILE A 70 -2.62 23.19 14.87
C ILE A 70 -1.27 23.56 15.50
N GLN A 71 -0.27 22.67 15.40
CA GLN A 71 1.07 22.87 15.97
C GLN A 71 1.02 23.24 17.46
N ALA A 72 0.35 22.39 18.25
CA ALA A 72 0.22 22.60 19.68
C ALA A 72 1.63 22.61 20.36
N PRO A 73 1.92 23.54 21.28
CA PRO A 73 3.30 23.77 21.74
C PRO A 73 3.99 22.55 22.34
N THR A 74 3.37 21.82 23.27
CA THR A 74 4.03 20.68 23.93
C THR A 74 4.19 19.51 22.97
N LEU A 75 3.17 19.18 22.18
CA LEU A 75 3.25 18.15 21.15
C LEU A 75 4.35 18.46 20.12
N THR A 76 4.50 19.74 19.76
CA THR A 76 5.58 20.18 18.85
C THR A 76 6.95 19.99 19.50
N GLU A 77 7.13 20.40 20.76
CA GLU A 77 8.40 20.22 21.50
C GLU A 77 8.81 18.74 21.58
N ILE A 78 7.90 17.84 22.02
CA ILE A 78 8.25 16.42 22.14
C ILE A 78 8.48 15.77 20.77
N SER A 79 7.90 16.31 19.70
CA SER A 79 8.07 15.76 18.35
C SER A 79 9.51 15.89 17.82
N GLU A 80 10.34 16.77 18.39
CA GLU A 80 11.74 16.95 18.02
C GLU A 80 12.64 15.76 18.43
N ASN A 81 12.24 15.01 19.45
CA ASN A 81 12.91 13.79 19.92
C ASN A 81 11.95 12.60 19.94
N ALA A 82 11.30 12.35 18.79
CA ALA A 82 10.31 11.29 18.68
C ALA A 82 10.39 10.52 17.35
N MET A 83 9.92 9.28 17.41
CA MET A 83 9.36 8.60 16.25
C MET A 83 7.89 9.00 16.12
N GLN A 84 7.48 9.51 14.96
CA GLN A 84 6.13 10.07 14.83
C GLN A 84 5.51 9.93 13.45
N THR A 85 4.18 9.90 13.43
CA THR A 85 3.36 10.08 12.22
C THR A 85 2.06 10.80 12.56
N PHE A 86 1.59 11.62 11.61
CA PHE A 86 0.26 12.24 11.62
C PHE A 86 -0.68 11.63 10.58
N SER A 87 -0.23 10.57 9.91
CA SER A 87 -0.92 9.89 8.82
C SER A 87 -1.35 8.47 9.19
N GLY A 88 -1.34 8.13 10.49
CA GLY A 88 -1.76 6.84 11.00
C GLY A 88 -3.18 6.48 10.56
N VAL A 89 -3.46 5.18 10.48
CA VAL A 89 -4.74 4.60 10.08
C VAL A 89 -5.21 3.66 11.19
N SER A 90 -6.29 4.06 11.85
CA SER A 90 -7.01 3.21 12.81
C SER A 90 -7.88 2.15 12.12
N ASP A 91 -8.48 1.23 12.88
CA ASP A 91 -9.23 0.11 12.32
C ASP A 91 -10.31 0.54 11.33
N ALA A 92 -10.37 -0.15 10.18
CA ALA A 92 -11.25 0.19 9.07
C ALA A 92 -12.76 0.15 9.40
N ASN A 93 -13.19 -0.42 10.53
CA ASN A 93 -14.59 -0.35 10.97
C ASN A 93 -14.97 1.03 11.55
N GLY A 94 -13.99 1.88 11.86
CA GLY A 94 -14.19 3.24 12.36
C GLY A 94 -14.75 3.35 13.79
N LEU A 95 -14.82 2.24 14.54
CA LEU A 95 -15.35 2.24 15.91
C LEU A 95 -14.26 2.57 16.92
N ALA A 96 -14.53 3.55 17.81
CA ALA A 96 -13.64 3.89 18.92
C ALA A 96 -13.31 2.67 19.80
N SER A 97 -14.31 1.82 20.09
CA SER A 97 -14.13 0.60 20.89
C SER A 97 -13.13 -0.39 20.27
N THR A 98 -13.12 -0.48 18.94
CA THR A 98 -12.19 -1.35 18.21
C THR A 98 -10.80 -0.78 18.23
N SER A 99 -10.64 0.51 17.89
CA SER A 99 -9.33 1.15 17.92
C SER A 99 -8.67 1.17 19.30
N TRP A 100 -9.44 1.41 20.37
CA TRP A 100 -8.91 1.30 21.74
C TRP A 100 -8.45 -0.13 22.05
N ALA A 101 -9.21 -1.15 21.62
CA ALA A 101 -8.81 -2.54 21.82
C ALA A 101 -7.53 -2.89 21.06
N ASP A 102 -7.38 -2.45 19.80
CA ASP A 102 -6.14 -2.61 19.04
C ASP A 102 -4.95 -1.98 19.80
N MET A 103 -5.12 -0.74 20.27
CA MET A 103 -4.10 0.04 20.98
C MET A 103 -3.68 -0.52 22.32
N LEU A 104 -4.56 -1.25 23.01
CA LEU A 104 -4.28 -1.77 24.34
C LEU A 104 -3.85 -3.24 24.31
N THR A 105 -4.27 -4.00 23.30
CA THR A 105 -3.98 -5.45 23.21
C THR A 105 -2.84 -5.76 22.25
N GLY A 106 -2.62 -4.92 21.23
CA GLY A 106 -1.59 -5.10 20.20
C GLY A 106 -1.94 -6.18 19.17
N VAL A 107 -3.21 -6.59 19.14
CA VAL A 107 -3.78 -7.51 18.15
C VAL A 107 -4.97 -6.84 17.47
N ASN A 108 -5.35 -7.32 16.29
CA ASN A 108 -6.47 -6.74 15.53
C ASN A 108 -7.82 -7.34 15.93
N LYS A 109 -8.92 -6.74 15.43
CA LYS A 109 -10.30 -7.20 15.69
C LYS A 109 -10.60 -8.64 15.32
N ALA A 110 -9.82 -9.25 14.42
CA ALA A 110 -10.00 -10.67 14.11
C ALA A 110 -9.66 -11.56 15.33
N LYS A 111 -8.77 -11.10 16.21
CA LYS A 111 -8.36 -11.78 17.46
C LYS A 111 -9.15 -11.31 18.69
N HIS A 112 -9.13 -10.01 19.00
CA HIS A 112 -9.78 -9.50 20.23
C HIS A 112 -11.31 -9.39 20.11
N LYS A 113 -11.89 -9.52 18.92
CA LYS A 113 -13.35 -9.57 18.65
C LYS A 113 -14.19 -8.38 19.13
N VAL A 114 -13.57 -7.28 19.57
CA VAL A 114 -14.28 -6.03 19.83
C VAL A 114 -14.65 -5.44 18.48
N THR A 115 -15.88 -5.66 18.05
CA THR A 115 -16.42 -5.25 16.74
C THR A 115 -17.71 -4.45 16.88
N GLN A 116 -18.12 -4.18 18.13
CA GLN A 116 -19.33 -3.45 18.50
C GLN A 116 -18.96 -2.40 19.57
N ALA A 117 -19.74 -1.32 19.64
CA ALA A 117 -19.51 -0.23 20.59
C ALA A 117 -19.75 -0.64 22.04
N ASP A 118 -20.61 -1.64 22.28
CA ASP A 118 -20.97 -2.18 23.60
C ASP A 118 -20.04 -3.33 24.06
N PHE A 119 -18.98 -3.63 23.29
CA PHE A 119 -18.02 -4.70 23.54
C PHE A 119 -18.62 -6.12 23.58
N LYS A 120 -19.86 -6.33 23.14
CA LYS A 120 -20.49 -7.65 23.16
C LYS A 120 -19.75 -8.63 22.24
N GLY A 121 -19.53 -9.85 22.74
CA GLY A 121 -18.84 -10.91 21.99
C GLY A 121 -17.34 -10.74 21.86
N ASN A 122 -16.73 -9.85 22.65
CA ASN A 122 -15.28 -9.68 22.67
C ASN A 122 -14.52 -10.92 23.18
N ASN A 123 -13.21 -10.93 22.94
CA ASN A 123 -12.28 -11.98 23.33
C ASN A 123 -11.11 -11.41 24.16
N LEU A 124 -11.37 -10.38 24.98
CA LEU A 124 -10.35 -9.69 25.77
C LEU A 124 -9.79 -10.55 26.92
N VAL A 125 -10.48 -11.64 27.28
CA VAL A 125 -9.95 -12.62 28.25
C VAL A 125 -8.66 -13.28 27.71
N ASN A 126 -8.67 -13.65 26.43
CA ASN A 126 -7.54 -14.28 25.74
C ASN A 126 -6.54 -13.24 25.19
N TYR A 127 -7.04 -12.05 24.83
CA TYR A 127 -6.25 -10.91 24.38
C TYR A 127 -6.43 -9.72 25.34
N PRO A 128 -5.88 -9.79 26.55
CA PRO A 128 -6.01 -8.73 27.56
C PRO A 128 -5.20 -7.50 27.17
N MET A 129 -5.46 -6.37 27.83
CA MET A 129 -4.60 -5.21 27.68
C MET A 129 -3.17 -5.47 28.19
N PHE A 130 -2.24 -4.63 27.76
CA PHE A 130 -0.81 -4.80 27.99
C PHE A 130 -0.33 -4.81 29.45
N PHE A 131 -1.14 -4.28 30.38
CA PHE A 131 -0.85 -4.37 31.83
C PHE A 131 -0.73 -5.81 32.33
N LYS A 132 -1.49 -6.76 31.77
CA LYS A 132 -1.40 -8.16 32.20
C LYS A 132 0.02 -8.70 32.03
N GLN A 133 0.68 -8.44 30.90
CA GLN A 133 2.06 -8.91 30.70
C GLN A 133 3.09 -8.14 31.51
N ILE A 134 2.87 -6.85 31.76
CA ILE A 134 3.72 -6.09 32.69
C ILE A 134 3.69 -6.71 34.09
N LYS A 135 2.49 -6.99 34.62
CA LYS A 135 2.33 -7.57 35.97
C LYS A 135 2.80 -9.02 36.05
N GLN A 136 2.66 -9.80 34.97
CA GLN A 136 3.23 -11.16 34.90
C GLN A 136 4.75 -11.15 34.88
N ASN A 137 5.37 -10.18 34.19
CA ASN A 137 6.82 -10.05 34.14
C ASN A 137 7.39 -9.55 35.48
N ASN A 138 6.72 -8.57 36.11
CA ASN A 138 7.09 -8.10 37.44
C ASN A 138 5.86 -7.52 38.17
N ALA A 139 5.36 -8.27 39.15
CA ALA A 139 4.17 -7.91 39.91
C ALA A 139 4.35 -6.64 40.79
N ASN A 140 5.59 -6.22 41.05
CA ASN A 140 5.88 -5.03 41.86
C ASN A 140 5.82 -3.73 41.06
N LEU A 141 5.76 -3.79 39.71
CA LEU A 141 5.61 -2.59 38.89
C LEU A 141 4.22 -2.00 39.11
N ARG A 142 4.19 -0.71 39.47
CA ARG A 142 2.94 0.02 39.67
C ARG A 142 2.33 0.42 38.33
N THR A 143 1.11 -0.06 38.07
CA THR A 143 0.33 0.26 36.88
C THR A 143 -0.89 1.11 37.24
N ALA A 144 -1.09 2.24 36.56
CA ALA A 144 -2.21 3.14 36.82
C ALA A 144 -2.88 3.57 35.52
N ALA A 145 -4.21 3.65 35.52
CA ALA A 145 -5.02 4.11 34.40
C ALA A 145 -6.05 5.15 34.87
N PHE A 146 -6.09 6.29 34.19
CA PHE A 146 -7.04 7.38 34.40
C PHE A 146 -7.75 7.67 33.09
N SER A 147 -9.08 7.72 33.09
CA SER A 147 -9.85 7.83 31.84
C SER A 147 -11.02 8.77 31.99
N ALA A 148 -11.34 9.49 30.92
CA ALA A 148 -12.55 10.29 30.82
C ALA A 148 -13.73 9.38 30.47
N THR A 149 -13.54 8.41 29.57
CA THR A 149 -14.61 7.61 28.98
C THR A 149 -14.97 6.37 29.85
N PRO A 150 -16.21 6.26 30.38
CA PRO A 150 -16.58 5.14 31.28
C PRO A 150 -16.42 3.76 30.63
N ALA A 151 -16.83 3.63 29.37
CA ALA A 151 -16.75 2.35 28.64
C ALA A 151 -15.30 1.89 28.42
N PHE A 152 -14.34 2.82 28.27
CA PHE A 152 -12.91 2.51 28.16
C PHE A 152 -12.41 1.87 29.46
N SER A 153 -12.67 2.52 30.60
CA SER A 153 -12.28 2.00 31.93
C SER A 153 -12.89 0.64 32.25
N GLN A 154 -14.20 0.49 32.01
CA GLN A 154 -14.95 -0.69 32.46
C GLN A 154 -14.68 -1.94 31.62
N ASN A 155 -14.44 -1.78 30.31
CA ASN A 155 -14.35 -2.91 29.38
C ASN A 155 -12.93 -3.27 28.98
N LEU A 156 -11.98 -2.33 29.02
CA LEU A 156 -10.63 -2.54 28.51
C LEU A 156 -9.56 -2.54 29.60
N VAL A 157 -9.70 -1.66 30.61
CA VAL A 157 -8.69 -1.55 31.67
C VAL A 157 -8.78 -2.76 32.60
N SER A 158 -7.74 -3.60 32.56
CA SER A 158 -7.59 -4.80 33.39
C SER A 158 -6.16 -4.89 33.93
N ASN A 159 -5.99 -5.57 35.07
CA ASN A 159 -4.68 -5.75 35.73
C ASN A 159 -3.94 -4.44 36.08
N ALA A 160 -4.68 -3.35 36.30
CA ALA A 160 -4.14 -2.10 36.85
C ALA A 160 -4.15 -2.14 38.39
N ASP A 161 -3.13 -1.58 39.04
CA ASP A 161 -3.17 -1.33 40.49
C ASP A 161 -4.11 -0.16 40.83
N VAL A 162 -4.26 0.79 39.90
CA VAL A 162 -5.23 1.89 39.96
C VAL A 162 -5.99 1.99 38.65
N ASN A 163 -7.32 1.97 38.70
CA ASN A 163 -8.20 2.27 37.58
C ASN A 163 -9.25 3.28 38.06
N GLN A 164 -9.21 4.50 37.52
CA GLN A 164 -10.16 5.56 37.85
C GLN A 164 -10.76 6.14 36.56
N ASN A 165 -12.07 6.35 36.60
CA ASN A 165 -12.81 7.02 35.54
C ASN A 165 -13.44 8.31 36.07
N PHE A 166 -13.42 9.37 35.25
CA PHE A 166 -13.88 10.71 35.64
C PHE A 166 -15.05 11.22 34.79
N ASN A 167 -15.82 10.33 34.13
CA ASN A 167 -17.08 10.67 33.45
C ASN A 167 -17.04 11.93 32.56
N ASN A 168 -16.18 11.92 31.54
CA ASN A 168 -15.97 13.01 30.57
C ASN A 168 -15.34 14.30 31.15
N ASP A 169 -14.70 14.21 32.32
CA ASP A 169 -13.93 15.31 32.93
C ASP A 169 -12.41 15.13 32.69
N ASP A 170 -11.92 15.66 31.58
CA ASP A 170 -10.49 15.65 31.23
C ASP A 170 -9.62 16.40 32.25
N PHE A 171 -10.15 17.43 32.92
CA PHE A 171 -9.40 18.19 33.93
C PHE A 171 -9.14 17.32 35.17
N ALA A 172 -10.13 16.52 35.57
CA ALA A 172 -9.98 15.54 36.64
C ALA A 172 -9.02 14.40 36.25
N VAL A 173 -9.07 13.91 35.00
CA VAL A 173 -8.07 12.96 34.46
C VAL A 173 -6.66 13.53 34.58
N LYS A 174 -6.44 14.77 34.12
CA LYS A 174 -5.15 15.45 34.22
C LYS A 174 -4.68 15.56 35.66
N THR A 175 -5.58 15.95 36.56
CA THR A 175 -5.25 16.12 37.98
C THR A 175 -4.78 14.81 38.61
N ALA A 176 -5.48 13.71 38.33
CA ALA A 176 -5.09 12.38 38.81
C ALA A 176 -3.80 11.87 38.16
N LEU A 177 -3.62 12.10 36.85
CA LEU A 177 -2.38 11.79 36.13
C LEU A 177 -1.18 12.49 36.78
N VAL A 178 -1.25 13.81 36.98
CA VAL A 178 -0.17 14.59 37.61
C VAL A 178 0.11 14.11 39.04
N ALA A 179 -0.92 13.76 39.80
CA ALA A 179 -0.75 13.22 41.14
C ALA A 179 -0.01 11.86 41.12
N GLU A 180 -0.36 10.96 40.21
CA GLU A 180 0.31 9.67 40.05
C GLU A 180 1.74 9.82 39.53
N LEU A 181 2.01 10.76 38.63
CA LEU A 181 3.37 11.05 38.15
C LEU A 181 4.28 11.63 39.23
N LYS A 182 3.75 12.12 40.37
CA LYS A 182 4.55 12.47 41.56
C LYS A 182 4.85 11.26 42.45
N ASN A 183 4.12 10.16 42.31
CA ASN A 183 4.37 8.94 43.05
C ASN A 183 5.65 8.26 42.52
N GLU A 184 6.68 8.15 43.36
CA GLU A 184 7.97 7.57 42.94
C GLU A 184 7.84 6.12 42.46
N GLN A 185 6.83 5.39 42.94
CA GLN A 185 6.56 4.00 42.54
C GLN A 185 5.92 3.87 41.14
N ALA A 186 5.35 4.94 40.58
CA ALA A 186 4.70 4.93 39.27
C ALA A 186 5.65 4.38 38.20
N SER A 187 5.25 3.28 37.54
CA SER A 187 6.10 2.59 36.55
C SER A 187 5.50 2.67 35.15
N VAL A 188 4.20 2.43 35.04
CA VAL A 188 3.46 2.54 33.77
C VAL A 188 2.14 3.25 34.05
N VAL A 189 1.96 4.42 33.43
CA VAL A 189 0.78 5.28 33.64
C VAL A 189 0.07 5.49 32.31
N LEU A 190 -1.23 5.22 32.28
CA LEU A 190 -2.11 5.40 31.13
C LEU A 190 -3.11 6.52 31.44
N ALA A 191 -3.27 7.47 30.53
CA ALA A 191 -4.32 8.48 30.57
C ALA A 191 -5.12 8.49 29.25
N GLU A 192 -6.44 8.55 29.33
CA GLU A 192 -7.33 8.74 28.19
C GLU A 192 -8.17 10.01 28.38
N PHE A 193 -8.11 10.89 27.37
CA PHE A 193 -8.83 12.16 27.31
C PHE A 193 -9.83 12.14 26.14
N ASN A 194 -11.05 12.62 26.35
CA ASN A 194 -12.10 12.63 25.31
C ASN A 194 -12.66 14.01 24.96
N GLY A 195 -12.14 15.08 25.53
CA GLY A 195 -12.57 16.45 25.26
C GLY A 195 -12.43 16.83 23.78
N VAL A 196 -11.39 16.34 23.10
CA VAL A 196 -11.18 16.57 21.66
C VAL A 196 -12.25 15.86 20.83
N GLU A 197 -12.54 14.59 21.09
CA GLU A 197 -13.64 13.85 20.47
C GLU A 197 -14.99 14.55 20.70
N ARG A 198 -15.27 14.96 21.93
CA ARG A 198 -16.52 15.66 22.26
C ARG A 198 -16.66 16.98 21.50
N ALA A 199 -15.59 17.76 21.40
CA ALA A 199 -15.58 18.97 20.59
C ALA A 199 -15.75 18.65 19.09
N GLY A 200 -15.12 17.59 18.60
CA GLY A 200 -15.26 17.12 17.22
C GLY A 200 -16.68 16.68 16.87
N LEU A 201 -17.32 15.91 17.74
CA LEU A 201 -18.72 15.48 17.59
C LEU A 201 -19.68 16.68 17.58
N GLN A 202 -19.41 17.71 18.38
CA GLN A 202 -20.30 18.87 18.52
C GLN A 202 -20.08 19.93 17.43
N TYR A 203 -18.84 20.18 17.01
CA TYR A 203 -18.47 21.31 16.16
C TYR A 203 -17.74 20.94 14.87
N GLY A 204 -17.23 19.70 14.76
CA GLY A 204 -16.47 19.21 13.61
C GLY A 204 -14.97 19.01 13.91
N TYR A 205 -14.31 18.17 13.09
CA TYR A 205 -12.94 17.67 13.30
C TYR A 205 -11.85 18.37 12.48
N ALA A 206 -12.09 19.62 12.04
CA ALA A 206 -11.10 20.38 11.28
C ALA A 206 -10.30 21.31 12.19
N ALA A 207 -9.01 21.48 11.90
CA ALA A 207 -8.13 22.42 12.61
C ALA A 207 -8.63 23.88 12.52
N SER A 208 -9.37 24.21 11.47
CA SER A 208 -9.99 25.53 11.28
C SER A 208 -11.22 25.78 12.17
N ILE A 209 -11.76 24.75 12.83
CA ILE A 209 -12.87 24.90 13.79
C ILE A 209 -12.29 25.35 15.14
N PRO A 210 -12.60 26.57 15.62
CA PRO A 210 -11.99 27.11 16.83
C PRO A 210 -12.19 26.22 18.05
N GLN A 211 -13.40 25.67 18.25
CA GLN A 211 -13.73 24.84 19.42
C GLN A 211 -12.93 23.54 19.45
N TYR A 212 -12.75 22.90 18.29
CA TYR A 212 -11.94 21.69 18.16
C TYR A 212 -10.45 21.99 18.39
N SER A 213 -9.94 23.08 17.78
CA SER A 213 -8.56 23.51 17.99
C SER A 213 -8.27 23.88 19.45
N THR A 214 -9.19 24.60 20.11
CA THR A 214 -9.09 24.91 21.55
C THR A 214 -9.11 23.66 22.42
N ALA A 215 -9.93 22.65 22.10
CA ALA A 215 -9.91 21.38 22.81
C ALA A 215 -8.55 20.68 22.67
N VAL A 216 -7.96 20.67 21.48
CA VAL A 216 -6.61 20.14 21.24
C VAL A 216 -5.56 20.88 22.07
N LEU A 217 -5.58 22.21 22.06
CA LEU A 217 -4.65 23.04 22.86
C LEU A 217 -4.84 22.87 24.37
N THR A 218 -6.07 22.59 24.82
CA THR A 218 -6.35 22.30 26.22
C THR A 218 -5.71 21.00 26.65
N VAL A 219 -5.89 19.92 25.87
CA VAL A 219 -5.23 18.64 26.15
C VAL A 219 -3.70 18.75 26.01
N ASP A 220 -3.18 19.51 25.05
CA ASP A 220 -1.74 19.81 24.93
C ASP A 220 -1.19 20.45 26.22
N SER A 221 -1.92 21.40 26.81
CA SER A 221 -1.52 21.99 28.10
C SER A 221 -1.46 20.97 29.24
N TYR A 222 -2.36 19.99 29.25
CA TYR A 222 -2.36 18.90 30.23
C TYR A 222 -1.16 17.95 30.04
N ILE A 223 -0.80 17.68 28.78
CA ILE A 223 0.42 16.95 28.45
C ILE A 223 1.64 17.74 28.92
N GLY A 224 1.67 19.06 28.72
CA GLY A 224 2.74 19.94 29.21
C GLY A 224 2.93 19.88 30.73
N GLU A 225 1.83 19.91 31.50
CA GLU A 225 1.87 19.73 32.96
C GLU A 225 2.40 18.34 33.35
N ALA A 226 2.02 17.28 32.63
CA ALA A 226 2.54 15.93 32.88
C ALA A 226 4.04 15.82 32.58
N MET A 227 4.50 16.40 31.46
CA MET A 227 5.92 16.45 31.09
C MET A 227 6.75 17.23 32.12
N ASN A 228 6.26 18.38 32.58
CA ASN A 228 6.90 19.16 33.63
C ASN A 228 6.98 18.38 34.94
N THR A 229 5.93 17.65 35.29
CA THR A 229 5.90 16.80 36.49
C THR A 229 6.94 15.68 36.39
N LEU A 230 7.07 15.01 35.24
CA LEU A 230 8.10 14.00 35.01
C LEU A 230 9.51 14.56 35.26
N ARG A 231 9.84 15.71 34.65
CA ARG A 231 11.16 16.35 34.79
C ARG A 231 11.49 16.79 36.22
N GLN A 232 10.48 16.96 37.07
CA GLN A 232 10.65 17.35 38.48
C GLN A 232 10.74 16.15 39.45
N ARG A 233 10.63 14.91 38.97
CA ARG A 233 10.72 13.73 39.83
C ARG A 233 12.13 13.61 40.44
N PRO A 234 12.27 13.30 41.75
CA PRO A 234 13.58 13.21 42.42
C PRO A 234 14.56 12.23 41.77
N ASN A 235 14.03 11.16 41.17
CA ASN A 235 14.81 10.10 40.53
C ASN A 235 14.81 10.18 38.99
N TYR A 236 14.36 11.29 38.38
CA TYR A 236 14.19 11.41 36.92
C TYR A 236 15.43 10.98 36.11
N GLU A 237 16.63 11.35 36.54
CA GLU A 237 17.90 10.99 35.87
C GLU A 237 18.20 9.48 35.85
N LYS A 238 17.64 8.73 36.79
CA LYS A 238 17.75 7.27 36.88
C LYS A 238 16.59 6.55 36.18
N GLU A 239 15.59 7.30 35.73
CA GLU A 239 14.40 6.79 35.06
C GLU A 239 14.53 6.94 33.54
N ASN A 240 14.02 5.96 32.80
CA ASN A 240 13.99 5.98 31.35
C ASN A 240 12.53 5.97 30.86
N TRP A 241 11.93 7.16 30.80
CA TRP A 241 10.54 7.32 30.38
C TRP A 241 10.41 7.25 28.86
N LEU A 242 9.56 6.34 28.39
CA LEU A 242 8.95 6.42 27.06
C LEU A 242 7.60 7.13 27.21
N VAL A 243 7.45 8.29 26.57
CA VAL A 243 6.17 9.00 26.52
C VAL A 243 5.52 8.72 25.17
N ILE A 244 4.30 8.20 25.20
CA ILE A 244 3.52 7.86 24.02
C ILE A 244 2.30 8.76 24.01
N VAL A 245 2.10 9.52 22.94
CA VAL A 245 0.85 10.25 22.71
C VAL A 245 0.26 9.78 21.39
N ALA A 246 -0.98 9.31 21.41
CA ALA A 246 -1.65 8.81 20.22
C ALA A 246 -3.15 9.11 20.25
N SER A 247 -3.78 9.12 19.10
CA SER A 247 -5.24 9.12 19.01
C SER A 247 -5.79 7.75 18.68
N ASN A 248 -6.98 7.44 19.20
CA ASN A 248 -7.69 6.21 18.86
C ASN A 248 -8.11 6.17 17.41
N ARG A 249 -8.57 7.31 16.89
CA ARG A 249 -9.01 7.53 15.52
C ARG A 249 -9.06 9.04 15.27
N GLY A 250 -9.42 9.40 14.05
CA GLY A 250 -9.76 10.78 13.72
C GLY A 250 -11.25 11.04 13.95
N GLY A 251 -11.87 11.73 13.00
CA GLY A 251 -13.30 11.98 13.03
C GLY A 251 -13.82 12.42 11.66
N ASN A 252 -15.15 12.36 11.51
CA ASN A 252 -15.79 12.60 10.23
C ASN A 252 -15.53 14.04 9.75
N LEU A 253 -15.07 14.14 8.51
CA LEU A 253 -14.83 15.40 7.81
C LEU A 253 -15.12 15.18 6.33
N ASN A 254 -15.74 16.16 5.67
CA ASN A 254 -15.92 16.12 4.23
C ASN A 254 -14.58 16.30 3.52
N VAL A 255 -14.19 15.33 2.69
CA VAL A 255 -12.95 15.36 1.90
C VAL A 255 -13.26 15.87 0.50
N PRO A 256 -12.60 16.94 0.02
CA PRO A 256 -12.73 17.36 -1.37
C PRO A 256 -12.34 16.22 -2.33
N PRO A 257 -13.01 16.05 -3.49
CA PRO A 257 -12.72 14.95 -4.41
C PRO A 257 -11.24 14.80 -4.79
N GLY A 258 -10.52 15.92 -4.96
CA GLY A 258 -9.08 15.91 -5.29
C GLY A 258 -8.14 15.48 -4.15
N GLN A 259 -8.63 15.35 -2.92
CA GLN A 259 -7.87 14.86 -1.77
C GLN A 259 -8.26 13.42 -1.39
N ASN A 260 -9.29 12.87 -2.02
CA ASN A 260 -9.71 11.50 -1.81
C ASN A 260 -9.02 10.57 -2.82
N ASP A 261 -7.99 9.86 -2.40
CA ASP A 261 -7.28 8.88 -3.22
C ASP A 261 -7.90 7.46 -3.18
N GLY A 262 -9.07 7.32 -2.53
CA GLY A 262 -9.79 6.04 -2.42
C GLY A 262 -9.20 5.05 -1.41
N THR A 263 -8.20 5.47 -0.62
CA THR A 263 -7.48 4.61 0.33
C THR A 263 -7.97 4.85 1.76
N LEU A 264 -7.58 4.00 2.72
CA LEU A 264 -7.89 4.29 4.13
C LEU A 264 -7.19 5.56 4.63
N PHE A 265 -6.08 5.99 4.00
CA PHE A 265 -5.38 7.21 4.35
C PHE A 265 -6.18 8.48 3.99
N SER A 266 -7.08 8.43 3.01
CA SER A 266 -7.96 9.57 2.70
C SER A 266 -9.21 9.60 3.56
N ASN A 267 -9.47 8.59 4.39
CA ASN A 267 -10.63 8.57 5.27
C ASN A 267 -10.36 9.33 6.59
N PRO A 268 -10.96 10.52 6.82
CA PRO A 268 -10.64 11.34 7.99
C PRO A 268 -11.07 10.71 9.30
N LEU A 269 -12.08 9.84 9.27
CA LEU A 269 -12.51 9.06 10.44
C LEU A 269 -11.38 8.18 10.96
N LEU A 270 -10.57 7.63 10.06
CA LEU A 270 -9.53 6.68 10.39
C LEU A 270 -8.19 7.34 10.69
N ASN A 271 -7.99 8.60 10.28
CA ASN A 271 -6.72 9.31 10.40
C ASN A 271 -6.34 9.59 11.86
N SER A 272 -5.45 8.76 12.41
CA SER A 272 -4.87 8.89 13.74
C SER A 272 -3.45 9.47 13.69
N PHE A 273 -2.88 9.76 14.86
CA PHE A 273 -1.47 10.07 15.02
C PHE A 273 -0.83 9.22 16.11
N VAL A 274 0.49 9.07 16.04
CA VAL A 274 1.31 8.43 17.06
C VAL A 274 2.60 9.22 17.20
N ILE A 275 2.96 9.58 18.44
CA ILE A 275 4.24 10.16 18.83
C ILE A 275 4.84 9.27 19.92
N LEU A 276 6.04 8.76 19.68
CA LEU A 276 6.84 7.96 20.62
C LEU A 276 8.08 8.78 21.01
N TYR A 277 8.03 9.43 22.17
CA TYR A 277 9.05 10.36 22.64
C TYR A 277 9.97 9.75 23.70
N ASN A 278 11.25 10.07 23.58
CA ASN A 278 12.24 9.99 24.65
C ASN A 278 13.29 11.08 24.36
N PRO A 279 13.81 11.81 25.37
CA PRO A 279 14.80 12.88 25.14
C PRO A 279 16.09 12.41 24.43
N ARG A 280 16.37 11.11 24.45
CA ARG A 280 17.53 10.50 23.77
C ARG A 280 17.25 10.12 22.33
N PHE A 281 16.02 10.23 21.84
CA PHE A 281 15.71 9.89 20.45
C PHE A 281 16.12 11.02 19.50
N SER A 282 16.56 10.64 18.32
CA SER A 282 16.61 11.52 17.15
C SER A 282 15.22 11.64 16.51
N TYR A 283 14.95 12.77 15.88
CA TYR A 283 13.75 12.97 15.08
C TYR A 283 13.61 11.90 13.99
N GLN A 284 12.48 11.21 13.96
CA GLN A 284 12.09 10.26 12.91
C GLN A 284 10.62 10.48 12.53
N TYR A 285 10.38 10.90 11.28
CA TYR A 285 9.04 11.13 10.77
C TYR A 285 8.66 10.10 9.71
N TYR A 286 7.52 9.45 9.91
CA TYR A 286 6.95 8.46 9.00
C TYR A 286 5.82 9.11 8.21
N ALA A 287 6.14 9.56 7.00
CA ALA A 287 5.18 10.15 6.09
C ALA A 287 4.20 9.11 5.55
N LYS A 288 3.02 9.57 5.10
CA LYS A 288 2.09 8.74 4.33
C LYS A 288 2.83 8.17 3.10
N PRO A 289 2.82 6.85 2.88
CA PRO A 289 3.36 6.26 1.65
C PRO A 289 2.71 6.86 0.40
N ASN A 290 3.43 6.94 -0.71
CA ASN A 290 2.86 7.43 -1.96
C ASN A 290 1.84 6.41 -2.49
N THR A 291 0.57 6.77 -2.39
CA THR A 291 -0.57 5.93 -2.77
C THR A 291 -1.02 6.14 -4.22
N THR A 292 -0.43 7.11 -4.92
CA THR A 292 -0.84 7.53 -6.28
C THR A 292 0.17 7.18 -7.36
N GLU A 293 1.41 6.82 -7.02
CA GLU A 293 2.48 6.54 -7.97
C GLU A 293 3.12 5.16 -7.77
N LEU A 294 2.27 4.12 -7.69
CA LEU A 294 2.77 2.75 -7.72
C LEU A 294 3.06 2.30 -9.17
N PRO A 295 4.22 1.68 -9.44
CA PRO A 295 4.51 1.17 -10.77
C PRO A 295 3.63 -0.04 -11.09
N TYR A 296 3.18 -0.14 -12.34
CA TYR A 296 2.67 -1.40 -12.86
C TYR A 296 3.87 -2.33 -13.08
N GLU A 297 3.89 -3.43 -12.35
CA GLU A 297 5.03 -4.34 -12.31
C GLU A 297 4.66 -5.78 -12.62
N GLY A 298 5.65 -6.53 -13.11
CA GLY A 298 5.49 -7.93 -13.43
C GLY A 298 6.63 -8.43 -14.29
N LYS A 299 6.47 -9.64 -14.82
CA LYS A 299 7.34 -10.21 -15.85
C LYS A 299 6.49 -10.59 -17.04
N ALA A 300 6.78 -10.07 -18.23
CA ALA A 300 6.06 -10.42 -19.46
C ALA A 300 7.03 -10.86 -20.55
N VAL A 301 6.56 -11.64 -21.52
CA VAL A 301 7.37 -12.06 -22.66
C VAL A 301 7.32 -10.99 -23.76
N PRO A 302 8.46 -10.43 -24.20
CA PRO A 302 8.51 -9.58 -25.39
C PRO A 302 8.24 -10.40 -26.64
N LEU A 303 7.06 -10.19 -27.24
CA LEU A 303 6.69 -10.79 -28.52
C LEU A 303 7.31 -9.96 -29.65
N ALA A 304 8.21 -10.58 -30.40
CA ALA A 304 8.92 -10.00 -31.55
C ALA A 304 9.41 -11.10 -32.49
N ASN A 305 9.67 -10.76 -33.75
CA ASN A 305 10.11 -11.70 -34.77
C ASN A 305 9.13 -12.88 -34.87
N ASP A 306 9.55 -14.13 -34.64
CA ASP A 306 8.71 -15.33 -34.66
C ASP A 306 8.22 -15.79 -33.28
N SER A 307 8.54 -15.05 -32.21
CA SER A 307 8.07 -15.34 -30.84
C SER A 307 6.56 -15.14 -30.75
N THR A 308 5.85 -16.18 -30.27
CA THR A 308 4.39 -16.24 -30.25
C THR A 308 3.85 -16.91 -28.99
N ALA A 309 2.61 -16.57 -28.65
CA ALA A 309 1.79 -17.27 -27.66
C ALA A 309 0.53 -17.77 -28.36
N ASN A 310 0.25 -19.08 -28.32
CA ASN A 310 -0.83 -19.69 -29.10
C ASN A 310 -1.76 -20.51 -28.23
N ILE A 311 -3.07 -20.37 -28.44
CA ILE A 311 -4.07 -21.34 -28.00
C ILE A 311 -4.36 -22.26 -29.19
N PRO A 312 -4.17 -23.58 -29.04
CA PRO A 312 -4.47 -24.57 -30.08
C PRO A 312 -5.88 -24.44 -30.65
N ALA A 313 -6.04 -24.76 -31.93
CA ALA A 313 -7.28 -24.54 -32.69
C ALA A 313 -8.53 -25.20 -32.07
N ASP A 314 -8.38 -26.41 -31.52
CA ASP A 314 -9.43 -27.17 -30.84
C ASP A 314 -9.95 -26.46 -29.59
N LYS A 315 -9.08 -25.76 -28.86
CA LYS A 315 -9.44 -24.94 -27.69
C LYS A 315 -9.87 -23.53 -28.08
N ALA A 316 -9.34 -22.99 -29.17
CA ALA A 316 -9.58 -21.63 -29.63
C ALA A 316 -11.00 -21.41 -30.19
N ALA A 317 -11.77 -22.48 -30.46
CA ALA A 317 -13.13 -22.39 -30.97
C ALA A 317 -14.08 -21.53 -30.11
N LYS A 318 -13.80 -21.34 -28.82
CA LYS A 318 -14.57 -20.44 -27.94
C LYS A 318 -14.44 -18.95 -28.29
N TYR A 319 -13.39 -18.59 -29.02
CA TYR A 319 -13.09 -17.21 -29.43
C TYR A 319 -13.52 -16.93 -30.89
N ASN A 320 -14.37 -17.81 -31.43
CA ASN A 320 -15.14 -17.61 -32.64
C ASN A 320 -16.37 -16.77 -32.32
N PHE A 321 -16.42 -15.53 -32.79
CA PHE A 321 -17.53 -14.63 -32.48
C PHE A 321 -18.76 -14.80 -33.39
N GLY A 322 -18.78 -15.76 -34.31
CA GLY A 322 -19.96 -16.14 -35.09
C GLY A 322 -20.61 -14.99 -35.86
N THR A 323 -21.88 -15.18 -36.20
CA THR A 323 -22.78 -14.15 -36.75
C THR A 323 -23.68 -13.51 -35.68
N THR A 324 -23.69 -14.07 -34.46
CA THR A 324 -24.58 -13.69 -33.35
C THR A 324 -23.79 -13.56 -32.05
N GLY A 325 -24.42 -12.97 -31.04
CA GLY A 325 -23.86 -12.83 -29.70
C GLY A 325 -22.99 -11.58 -29.55
N ASP A 326 -22.79 -11.22 -28.30
CA ASP A 326 -22.15 -9.99 -27.88
C ASP A 326 -20.87 -10.34 -27.10
N PHE A 327 -19.81 -9.59 -27.35
CA PHE A 327 -18.47 -9.91 -26.85
C PHE A 327 -17.70 -8.64 -26.52
N THR A 328 -16.77 -8.74 -25.58
CA THR A 328 -15.81 -7.68 -25.29
C THR A 328 -14.43 -8.30 -25.17
N VAL A 329 -13.44 -7.71 -25.83
CA VAL A 329 -12.02 -8.11 -25.74
C VAL A 329 -11.23 -6.91 -25.24
N GLU A 330 -10.41 -7.11 -24.23
CA GLU A 330 -9.54 -6.08 -23.65
C GLU A 330 -8.16 -6.68 -23.37
N PHE A 331 -7.10 -5.92 -23.59
CA PHE A 331 -5.74 -6.32 -23.22
C PHE A 331 -4.86 -5.08 -23.02
N LYS A 332 -3.78 -5.22 -22.25
CA LYS A 332 -2.78 -4.18 -22.08
C LYS A 332 -1.60 -4.42 -22.99
N ILE A 333 -1.08 -3.37 -23.59
CA ILE A 333 0.09 -3.42 -24.48
C ILE A 333 1.11 -2.36 -24.11
N LYS A 334 2.39 -2.74 -24.13
CA LYS A 334 3.53 -1.82 -24.15
C LYS A 334 4.32 -2.04 -25.42
N VAL A 335 4.43 -1.02 -26.26
CA VAL A 335 5.26 -1.10 -27.46
C VAL A 335 6.70 -0.78 -27.08
N LEU A 336 7.59 -1.77 -27.19
CA LEU A 336 9.03 -1.60 -26.95
C LEU A 336 9.78 -1.15 -28.21
N ARG A 337 9.23 -1.47 -29.38
CA ARG A 337 9.71 -1.01 -30.68
C ARG A 337 8.56 -1.04 -31.67
N LEU A 338 8.38 0.06 -32.40
CA LEU A 338 7.42 0.12 -33.50
C LEU A 338 7.85 -0.76 -34.67
N ALA A 339 6.90 -1.14 -35.52
CA ALA A 339 7.20 -1.87 -36.74
C ALA A 339 8.14 -1.06 -37.64
N THR A 340 9.10 -1.73 -38.26
CA THR A 340 9.94 -1.20 -39.34
C THR A 340 9.65 -1.98 -40.63
N GLY A 341 9.73 -1.33 -41.79
CA GLY A 341 9.49 -1.98 -43.08
C GLY A 341 8.02 -2.30 -43.33
N THR A 342 7.63 -3.58 -43.25
CA THR A 342 6.25 -4.03 -43.51
C THR A 342 5.27 -3.40 -42.53
N SER A 343 4.32 -2.63 -43.07
CA SER A 343 3.46 -1.70 -42.35
C SER A 343 2.38 -2.30 -41.45
N ASN A 344 2.39 -3.60 -41.09
CA ASN A 344 1.23 -4.24 -40.46
C ASN A 344 1.63 -5.39 -39.51
N ALA A 345 2.21 -5.07 -38.35
CA ALA A 345 2.67 -6.07 -37.38
C ALA A 345 1.52 -6.58 -36.49
N PRO A 346 1.28 -7.90 -36.36
CA PRO A 346 0.15 -8.37 -35.57
C PRO A 346 0.35 -8.24 -34.06
N ILE A 347 -0.77 -8.13 -33.34
CA ILE A 347 -0.82 -8.00 -31.88
C ILE A 347 -1.52 -9.23 -31.30
N LEU A 348 -2.81 -9.39 -31.61
CA LEU A 348 -3.66 -10.48 -31.15
C LEU A 348 -4.67 -10.84 -32.24
N PHE A 349 -4.78 -12.10 -32.63
CA PHE A 349 -5.62 -12.49 -33.78
C PHE A 349 -6.05 -13.95 -33.75
N LYS A 350 -7.17 -14.22 -34.41
CA LYS A 350 -7.69 -15.55 -34.70
C LYS A 350 -8.18 -15.60 -36.15
N THR A 351 -7.24 -15.85 -37.05
CA THR A 351 -7.47 -15.92 -38.50
C THR A 351 -6.26 -16.56 -39.18
N SER A 352 -6.44 -17.07 -40.41
CA SER A 352 -5.38 -17.74 -41.18
C SER A 352 -4.30 -16.77 -41.68
N SER A 353 -4.60 -15.48 -41.70
CA SER A 353 -3.69 -14.39 -42.03
C SER A 353 -4.37 -13.06 -41.63
N PRO A 354 -3.68 -12.04 -41.10
CA PRO A 354 -4.26 -10.75 -40.76
C PRO A 354 -4.48 -9.84 -41.99
N ALA A 355 -4.90 -10.46 -43.10
CA ALA A 355 -5.33 -9.80 -44.33
C ALA A 355 -6.81 -9.42 -44.27
N ASN A 356 -7.23 -8.54 -45.19
CA ASN A 356 -8.63 -8.11 -45.28
C ASN A 356 -9.56 -9.18 -45.88
N SER A 357 -9.01 -10.18 -46.59
CA SER A 357 -9.77 -11.20 -47.33
C SER A 357 -9.96 -12.52 -46.57
N THR A 358 -9.38 -12.64 -45.38
CA THR A 358 -9.38 -13.88 -44.58
C THR A 358 -10.45 -13.83 -43.50
N THR A 359 -11.12 -14.95 -43.29
CA THR A 359 -12.16 -15.06 -42.26
C THR A 359 -11.53 -15.06 -40.87
N GLY A 360 -12.04 -14.25 -39.94
CA GLY A 360 -11.61 -14.25 -38.55
C GLY A 360 -11.63 -12.88 -37.91
N TRP A 361 -10.71 -12.64 -36.99
CA TRP A 361 -10.46 -11.29 -36.47
C TRP A 361 -8.99 -11.09 -36.13
N TRP A 362 -8.53 -9.85 -36.18
CA TRP A 362 -7.16 -9.48 -35.86
C TRP A 362 -7.07 -8.06 -35.34
N VAL A 363 -6.16 -7.86 -34.40
CA VAL A 363 -5.69 -6.55 -33.95
C VAL A 363 -4.22 -6.43 -34.33
N ILE A 364 -3.85 -5.37 -35.04
CA ILE A 364 -2.49 -5.17 -35.55
C ILE A 364 -2.03 -3.71 -35.43
N HIS A 365 -0.72 -3.48 -35.44
CA HIS A 365 -0.13 -2.18 -35.74
C HIS A 365 -0.45 -1.77 -37.18
N SER A 366 -0.72 -0.50 -37.40
CA SER A 366 -1.06 0.11 -38.70
C SER A 366 0.02 1.13 -39.08
N GLY A 367 0.95 0.72 -39.92
CA GLY A 367 2.14 1.48 -40.26
C GLY A 367 3.21 1.45 -39.19
N VAL A 368 4.08 2.46 -39.25
CA VAL A 368 5.26 2.60 -38.38
C VAL A 368 5.11 3.72 -37.34
N ASN A 369 3.97 4.41 -37.33
CA ASN A 369 3.72 5.63 -36.54
C ASN A 369 2.94 5.37 -35.25
N GLY A 370 2.84 4.11 -34.81
CA GLY A 370 2.10 3.75 -33.59
C GLY A 370 0.58 3.68 -33.75
N ASN A 371 0.03 3.82 -34.96
CA ASN A 371 -1.39 3.54 -35.15
C ASN A 371 -1.65 2.04 -35.01
N TRP A 372 -2.88 1.66 -34.67
CA TRP A 372 -3.33 0.27 -34.61
C TRP A 372 -4.72 0.14 -35.22
N ARG A 373 -5.15 -1.09 -35.52
CA ARG A 373 -6.45 -1.36 -36.15
C ARG A 373 -6.99 -2.74 -35.78
N LEU A 374 -8.31 -2.86 -35.83
CA LEU A 374 -9.07 -4.12 -35.78
C LEU A 374 -9.53 -4.49 -37.20
N GLY A 375 -9.53 -5.77 -37.56
CA GLY A 375 -10.05 -6.23 -38.85
C GLY A 375 -10.31 -7.74 -38.92
N GLY A 376 -10.58 -8.26 -40.11
CA GLY A 376 -10.91 -9.67 -40.36
C GLY A 376 -12.43 -10.00 -40.33
N LEU A 377 -13.26 -9.03 -39.91
CA LEU A 377 -14.70 -9.16 -39.70
C LEU A 377 -15.55 -9.04 -41.01
N PRO A 378 -15.32 -9.93 -41.99
CA PRO A 378 -15.48 -9.86 -43.47
C PRO A 378 -15.58 -8.54 -44.26
N ALA A 379 -15.32 -7.39 -43.65
CA ALA A 379 -14.87 -6.17 -44.30
C ALA A 379 -13.80 -5.56 -43.40
N SER A 380 -12.82 -4.85 -43.96
CA SER A 380 -11.83 -4.16 -43.14
C SER A 380 -12.53 -3.05 -42.36
N VAL A 381 -12.52 -3.16 -41.04
CA VAL A 381 -12.75 -2.02 -40.15
C VAL A 381 -11.50 -1.15 -40.24
N MET A 382 -11.37 -0.38 -41.33
CA MET A 382 -10.30 0.62 -41.50
C MET A 382 -10.61 1.79 -40.58
N VAL A 383 -10.25 1.62 -39.32
CA VAL A 383 -10.55 2.55 -38.26
C VAL A 383 -9.25 3.16 -37.81
N ALA A 384 -8.90 4.27 -38.45
CA ALA A 384 -7.83 5.15 -38.02
C ALA A 384 -8.47 6.43 -37.49
N ASN A 385 -8.70 6.48 -36.19
CA ASN A 385 -8.65 7.73 -35.46
C ASN A 385 -8.34 7.46 -33.98
N GLN A 386 -7.60 8.33 -33.31
CA GLN A 386 -7.28 8.32 -31.85
C GLN A 386 -5.99 7.58 -31.42
N PRO A 387 -5.35 8.02 -30.30
CA PRO A 387 -3.96 8.47 -30.31
C PRO A 387 -2.92 7.37 -30.53
N THR A 388 -1.83 7.75 -31.19
CA THR A 388 -0.71 6.86 -31.51
C THR A 388 -0.14 6.20 -30.25
N LEU A 389 0.17 4.90 -30.38
CA LEU A 389 0.95 4.16 -29.40
C LEU A 389 2.39 4.64 -29.42
N ASN A 390 2.86 5.20 -28.31
CA ASN A 390 4.24 5.61 -28.12
C ASN A 390 5.09 4.44 -27.62
N VAL A 391 6.36 4.46 -28.01
CA VAL A 391 7.33 3.50 -27.49
C VAL A 391 7.55 3.74 -26.01
N GLY A 392 7.52 2.67 -25.21
CA GLY A 392 7.77 2.73 -23.77
C GLY A 392 6.54 3.04 -22.91
N GLU A 393 5.38 3.30 -23.51
CA GLU A 393 4.14 3.58 -22.77
C GLU A 393 3.19 2.38 -22.76
N TRP A 394 2.46 2.23 -21.65
CA TRP A 394 1.37 1.26 -21.53
C TRP A 394 0.05 1.83 -22.04
N TYR A 395 -0.74 1.00 -22.70
CA TYR A 395 -2.10 1.29 -23.15
C TYR A 395 -3.02 0.12 -22.86
N THR A 396 -4.29 0.38 -22.58
CA THR A 396 -5.34 -0.66 -22.59
C THR A 396 -6.10 -0.57 -23.91
N LEU A 397 -6.01 -1.60 -24.75
CA LEU A 397 -6.74 -1.68 -26.01
C LEU A 397 -7.90 -2.66 -25.90
N GLY A 398 -8.97 -2.42 -26.64
CA GLY A 398 -10.08 -3.36 -26.69
C GLY A 398 -11.07 -3.11 -27.81
N PHE A 399 -12.00 -4.03 -27.96
CA PHE A 399 -13.16 -3.87 -28.82
C PHE A 399 -14.38 -4.57 -28.25
N LYS A 400 -15.55 -4.04 -28.58
CA LYS A 400 -16.85 -4.53 -28.16
C LYS A 400 -17.69 -4.84 -29.39
N ILE A 401 -18.23 -6.05 -29.44
CA ILE A 401 -19.25 -6.49 -30.38
C ILE A 401 -20.58 -6.50 -29.65
N TYR A 402 -21.59 -5.82 -30.19
CA TYR A 402 -22.89 -5.70 -29.54
C TYR A 402 -24.04 -5.63 -30.55
N THR A 403 -25.22 -6.07 -30.14
CA THR A 403 -26.42 -6.04 -30.98
C THR A 403 -27.34 -4.91 -30.53
N GLU A 404 -27.72 -4.02 -31.46
CA GLU A 404 -28.61 -2.90 -31.18
C GLU A 404 -29.49 -2.62 -32.39
N SER A 405 -30.81 -2.48 -32.17
CA SER A 405 -31.80 -2.17 -33.20
C SER A 405 -31.74 -3.12 -34.42
N GLY A 406 -31.56 -4.41 -34.17
CA GLY A 406 -31.50 -5.45 -35.21
C GLY A 406 -30.20 -5.48 -36.03
N LYS A 407 -29.22 -4.64 -35.68
CA LYS A 407 -27.89 -4.60 -36.28
C LYS A 407 -26.84 -5.07 -35.29
N ARG A 408 -25.77 -5.65 -35.82
CA ARG A 408 -24.60 -6.05 -35.04
C ARG A 408 -23.46 -5.08 -35.30
N TRP A 409 -22.91 -4.52 -34.24
CA TRP A 409 -21.95 -3.43 -34.28
C TRP A 409 -20.63 -3.84 -33.66
N VAL A 410 -19.54 -3.20 -34.10
CA VAL A 410 -18.25 -3.24 -33.42
C VAL A 410 -17.74 -1.82 -33.12
N MET A 411 -17.22 -1.62 -31.91
CA MET A 411 -16.58 -0.38 -31.46
C MET A 411 -15.22 -0.72 -30.83
N ILE A 412 -14.20 0.10 -31.09
CA ILE A 412 -12.88 -0.05 -30.48
C ILE A 412 -12.65 0.96 -29.36
N TYR A 413 -11.80 0.60 -28.41
CA TYR A 413 -11.49 1.39 -27.22
C TYR A 413 -9.98 1.44 -27.02
N GLN A 414 -9.50 2.59 -26.54
CA GLN A 414 -8.15 2.80 -26.04
C GLN A 414 -8.25 3.53 -24.71
N ASP A 415 -7.59 3.01 -23.69
CA ASP A 415 -7.58 3.55 -22.32
C ASP A 415 -9.00 3.81 -21.78
N GLY A 416 -9.95 2.93 -22.14
CA GLY A 416 -11.34 2.97 -21.67
C GLY A 416 -12.28 3.87 -22.47
N VAL A 417 -11.74 4.70 -23.39
CA VAL A 417 -12.55 5.61 -24.22
C VAL A 417 -12.70 5.07 -25.64
N LYS A 418 -13.81 5.42 -26.30
CA LYS A 418 -14.04 5.06 -27.71
C LYS A 418 -12.90 5.61 -28.57
N ALA A 419 -12.16 4.71 -29.20
CA ALA A 419 -11.07 5.04 -30.12
C ALA A 419 -11.58 5.15 -31.57
N TYR A 420 -12.87 5.41 -31.78
CA TYR A 420 -13.41 5.75 -33.08
C TYR A 420 -14.73 6.49 -32.96
N ALA A 421 -15.05 7.29 -33.98
CA ALA A 421 -16.23 8.15 -33.95
C ALA A 421 -17.54 7.35 -34.02
N ASN A 422 -17.62 6.33 -34.87
CA ASN A 422 -18.86 5.62 -35.16
C ASN A 422 -18.67 4.09 -35.12
N PRO A 423 -19.59 3.31 -34.54
CA PRO A 423 -19.51 1.85 -34.61
C PRO A 423 -19.61 1.35 -36.05
N VAL A 424 -19.01 0.20 -36.34
CA VAL A 424 -19.05 -0.42 -37.68
C VAL A 424 -20.05 -1.58 -37.72
N ASP A 425 -20.90 -1.57 -38.74
CA ASP A 425 -21.93 -2.60 -38.97
C ASP A 425 -21.29 -3.90 -39.47
N ILE A 426 -21.47 -4.97 -38.70
CA ILE A 426 -21.02 -6.33 -38.99
C ILE A 426 -22.20 -7.31 -39.06
N THR A 427 -23.39 -6.82 -39.37
CA THR A 427 -24.59 -7.66 -39.52
C THR A 427 -24.36 -8.75 -40.58
N ASN A 428 -24.75 -9.99 -40.27
CA ASN A 428 -24.56 -11.18 -41.10
C ASN A 428 -23.10 -11.56 -41.41
N ARG A 429 -22.12 -10.99 -40.70
CA ARG A 429 -20.69 -11.30 -40.87
C ARG A 429 -20.31 -12.50 -39.99
N ASN A 430 -19.80 -13.56 -40.62
CA ASN A 430 -19.29 -14.74 -39.93
C ASN A 430 -17.76 -14.64 -39.82
N VAL A 431 -17.25 -14.85 -38.62
CA VAL A 431 -15.82 -14.77 -38.29
C VAL A 431 -15.27 -16.08 -37.75
N ASN A 432 -16.04 -17.15 -37.87
CA ASN A 432 -15.64 -18.47 -37.40
C ASN A 432 -14.55 -19.06 -38.29
N ASN A 433 -13.56 -19.66 -37.65
CA ASN A 433 -12.49 -20.39 -38.32
C ASN A 433 -11.92 -21.46 -37.38
N ASN A 434 -11.13 -22.36 -37.97
CA ASN A 434 -10.43 -23.44 -37.27
C ASN A 434 -8.96 -23.09 -37.00
N GLU A 435 -8.65 -21.80 -36.83
CA GLU A 435 -7.29 -21.33 -36.58
C GLU A 435 -7.02 -21.21 -35.07
N GLU A 436 -5.74 -21.22 -34.70
CA GLU A 436 -5.29 -20.85 -33.36
C GLU A 436 -5.66 -19.40 -33.01
N LEU A 437 -5.85 -19.11 -31.72
CA LEU A 437 -5.80 -17.73 -31.21
C LEU A 437 -4.33 -17.45 -30.86
N VAL A 438 -3.78 -16.37 -31.42
CA VAL A 438 -2.35 -16.09 -31.35
C VAL A 438 -2.09 -14.65 -30.92
N ALA A 439 -1.16 -14.47 -29.99
CA ALA A 439 -0.52 -13.20 -29.69
C ALA A 439 0.88 -13.18 -30.31
N GLY A 440 1.22 -12.11 -31.05
CA GLY A 440 2.51 -11.95 -31.71
C GLY A 440 2.48 -12.14 -33.24
N TYR A 441 3.30 -13.05 -33.78
CA TYR A 441 3.55 -13.20 -35.22
C TYR A 441 2.67 -14.22 -35.95
N ARG A 442 2.47 -14.00 -37.26
CA ARG A 442 2.02 -14.99 -38.25
C ARG A 442 2.74 -14.81 -39.58
N SER A 443 3.08 -15.93 -40.24
CA SER A 443 3.71 -15.95 -41.56
C SER A 443 2.90 -15.18 -42.62
N GLY A 444 3.58 -14.43 -43.50
CA GLY A 444 2.96 -13.59 -44.53
C GLY A 444 2.73 -12.13 -44.12
N TYR A 445 2.90 -11.81 -42.83
CA TYR A 445 2.91 -10.45 -42.29
C TYR A 445 4.17 -10.24 -41.44
N GLY A 446 4.84 -9.10 -41.57
CA GLY A 446 6.05 -8.83 -40.79
C GLY A 446 5.73 -8.65 -39.32
N ASN A 447 6.57 -9.16 -38.41
CA ASN A 447 6.52 -8.82 -36.98
C ASN A 447 7.82 -8.13 -36.58
N SER A 448 8.01 -6.92 -37.10
CA SER A 448 9.11 -6.04 -36.75
C SER A 448 8.82 -5.23 -35.48
N ALA A 449 7.55 -5.18 -35.03
CA ALA A 449 7.23 -4.64 -33.72
C ALA A 449 7.80 -5.52 -32.60
N LYS A 450 8.14 -4.91 -31.47
CA LYS A 450 8.44 -5.61 -30.22
C LYS A 450 7.47 -5.09 -29.18
N GLN A 451 6.72 -5.98 -28.54
CA GLN A 451 5.64 -5.59 -27.63
C GLN A 451 5.52 -6.53 -26.44
N LEU A 452 5.09 -5.98 -25.31
CA LEU A 452 4.57 -6.75 -24.18
C LEU A 452 3.04 -6.73 -24.28
N ILE A 453 2.41 -7.88 -24.07
CA ILE A 453 0.95 -7.99 -23.96
C ILE A 453 0.66 -8.61 -22.59
N THR A 454 -0.15 -7.92 -21.79
CA THR A 454 -0.61 -8.41 -20.49
C THR A 454 -2.12 -8.31 -20.40
N GLU A 455 -2.73 -8.97 -19.41
CA GLU A 455 -4.12 -8.74 -19.02
C GLU A 455 -5.14 -8.96 -20.13
N ILE A 456 -4.94 -10.00 -20.94
CA ILE A 456 -5.84 -10.38 -22.03
C ILE A 456 -7.13 -10.93 -21.42
N LYS A 457 -8.25 -10.29 -21.73
CA LYS A 457 -9.59 -10.62 -21.25
C LYS A 457 -10.54 -10.75 -22.42
N ILE A 458 -11.32 -11.82 -22.42
CA ILE A 458 -12.40 -12.03 -23.40
C ILE A 458 -13.67 -12.36 -22.64
N PHE A 459 -14.71 -11.56 -22.86
CA PHE A 459 -16.02 -11.70 -22.26
C PHE A 459 -17.05 -12.12 -23.31
N ASN A 460 -18.02 -12.95 -22.91
CA ASN A 460 -19.18 -13.33 -23.72
C ASN A 460 -20.38 -12.38 -23.55
N VAL A 461 -20.11 -11.09 -23.33
CA VAL A 461 -21.10 -10.03 -23.19
C VAL A 461 -20.55 -8.71 -23.74
N ALA A 462 -21.44 -7.83 -24.19
CA ALA A 462 -21.12 -6.44 -24.48
C ALA A 462 -21.05 -5.63 -23.18
N ILE A 463 -19.84 -5.30 -22.71
CA ILE A 463 -19.66 -4.50 -21.51
C ILE A 463 -20.07 -3.04 -21.80
N PRO A 464 -20.86 -2.39 -20.92
CA PRO A 464 -21.23 -0.98 -21.09
C PRO A 464 -20.02 -0.03 -21.13
N ASP A 465 -20.13 1.06 -21.88
CA ASP A 465 -19.02 2.02 -22.09
C ASP A 465 -18.48 2.61 -20.78
N ASN A 466 -19.36 2.92 -19.84
CA ASN A 466 -18.99 3.45 -18.53
C ASN A 466 -18.20 2.43 -17.69
N VAL A 467 -18.46 1.13 -17.89
CA VAL A 467 -17.73 0.06 -17.20
C VAL A 467 -16.37 -0.17 -17.85
N ILE A 468 -16.29 -0.19 -19.19
CA ILE A 468 -15.00 -0.23 -19.91
C ILE A 468 -14.11 0.94 -19.46
N LEU A 469 -14.67 2.16 -19.37
CA LEU A 469 -13.95 3.33 -18.86
C LEU A 469 -13.48 3.16 -17.40
N ALA A 470 -14.35 2.70 -16.51
CA ALA A 470 -14.05 2.60 -15.09
C ALA A 470 -12.96 1.58 -14.75
N TYR A 471 -12.81 0.53 -15.57
CA TYR A 471 -11.88 -0.56 -15.31
C TYR A 471 -10.64 -0.57 -16.21
N ALA A 472 -10.55 0.29 -17.24
CA ALA A 472 -9.43 0.30 -18.17
C ALA A 472 -8.07 0.52 -17.52
N CYS A 473 -8.00 1.32 -16.45
CA CYS A 473 -6.74 1.57 -15.74
C CYS A 473 -6.29 0.37 -14.89
N LYS A 474 -7.20 -0.51 -14.46
CA LYS A 474 -6.89 -1.55 -13.46
C LYS A 474 -5.86 -2.53 -13.96
N GLY A 475 -4.90 -2.87 -13.10
CA GLY A 475 -3.86 -3.87 -13.33
C GLY A 475 -4.46 -5.26 -13.57
N ALA A 476 -4.80 -5.99 -12.51
CA ALA A 476 -5.48 -7.28 -12.59
C ALA A 476 -7.01 -7.13 -12.52
N ILE A 477 -7.76 -8.07 -13.11
CA ILE A 477 -9.22 -8.11 -12.91
C ILE A 477 -9.59 -8.76 -11.58
N SER A 478 -10.35 -8.03 -10.76
CA SER A 478 -10.88 -8.51 -9.49
C SER A 478 -12.09 -9.44 -9.69
N PRO A 479 -12.26 -10.50 -8.87
CA PRO A 479 -13.50 -11.28 -8.79
C PRO A 479 -14.76 -10.44 -8.51
N THR A 480 -14.61 -9.21 -7.98
CA THR A 480 -15.70 -8.26 -7.75
C THR A 480 -16.12 -7.47 -8.99
N HIS A 481 -15.42 -7.64 -10.13
CA HIS A 481 -15.80 -6.99 -11.38
C HIS A 481 -17.24 -7.40 -11.79
N PRO A 482 -18.13 -6.46 -12.18
CA PRO A 482 -19.55 -6.75 -12.44
C PRO A 482 -19.79 -7.85 -13.49
N TYR A 483 -18.86 -8.00 -14.42
CA TYR A 483 -18.90 -9.00 -15.50
C TYR A 483 -17.85 -10.10 -15.35
N TYR A 484 -17.31 -10.33 -14.14
CA TYR A 484 -16.28 -11.36 -13.92
C TYR A 484 -16.77 -12.76 -14.36
N ASN A 485 -18.03 -13.08 -14.08
CA ASN A 485 -18.64 -14.36 -14.46
C ASN A 485 -18.87 -14.52 -15.97
N ASN A 486 -18.68 -13.47 -16.76
CA ASN A 486 -18.77 -13.50 -18.23
C ASN A 486 -17.42 -13.78 -18.90
N LEU A 487 -16.33 -13.93 -18.14
CA LEU A 487 -15.01 -14.26 -18.68
C LEU A 487 -15.02 -15.65 -19.33
N ILE A 488 -14.72 -15.68 -20.63
CA ILE A 488 -14.46 -16.91 -21.41
C ILE A 488 -12.96 -17.13 -21.68
N GLY A 489 -12.13 -16.18 -21.28
CA GLY A 489 -10.68 -16.28 -21.25
C GLY A 489 -10.08 -15.12 -20.46
N TYR A 490 -9.13 -15.41 -19.56
CA TYR A 490 -8.41 -14.39 -18.81
C TYR A 490 -6.96 -14.80 -18.59
N TRP A 491 -6.03 -14.10 -19.23
CA TRP A 491 -4.60 -14.32 -19.08
C TRP A 491 -3.94 -13.05 -18.53
N PRO A 492 -3.52 -13.04 -17.26
CA PRO A 492 -2.71 -11.96 -16.72
C PRO A 492 -1.43 -11.76 -17.54
N ALA A 493 -0.83 -12.87 -18.01
CA ALA A 493 0.41 -12.92 -18.78
C ALA A 493 1.59 -12.24 -18.07
N THR A 494 1.58 -12.32 -16.74
CA THR A 494 2.64 -11.84 -15.82
C THR A 494 3.29 -12.97 -15.01
N ASP A 495 3.12 -14.23 -15.42
CA ASP A 495 3.46 -15.45 -14.67
C ASP A 495 4.98 -15.66 -14.42
N GLY A 496 5.84 -15.05 -15.24
CA GLY A 496 7.24 -14.78 -14.94
C GLY A 496 8.25 -15.92 -14.98
N SER A 497 7.82 -17.17 -15.24
CA SER A 497 8.75 -18.32 -15.35
C SER A 497 8.24 -19.52 -16.14
N SER A 498 6.97 -19.56 -16.55
CA SER A 498 6.39 -20.74 -17.21
C SER A 498 6.53 -20.70 -18.74
N GLY A 499 6.37 -21.85 -19.41
CA GLY A 499 6.26 -21.94 -20.88
C GLY A 499 4.87 -21.59 -21.41
N THR A 500 4.01 -21.02 -20.57
CA THR A 500 2.63 -20.69 -20.88
C THR A 500 2.25 -19.32 -20.33
N LEU A 501 1.20 -18.71 -20.88
CA LEU A 501 0.43 -17.67 -20.19
C LEU A 501 -0.81 -18.36 -19.62
N GLN A 502 -0.97 -18.37 -18.31
CA GLN A 502 -2.01 -19.17 -17.66
C GLN A 502 -3.39 -18.54 -17.79
N ASP A 503 -4.39 -19.34 -18.18
CA ASP A 503 -5.78 -18.93 -18.19
C ASP A 503 -6.37 -19.05 -16.78
N LYS A 504 -6.66 -17.90 -16.16
CA LYS A 504 -7.30 -17.83 -14.85
C LYS A 504 -8.83 -17.90 -14.95
N SER A 505 -9.43 -17.89 -16.15
CA SER A 505 -10.86 -18.14 -16.32
C SER A 505 -11.25 -19.58 -15.90
N PRO A 506 -12.55 -19.90 -15.82
CA PRO A 506 -13.01 -21.28 -15.58
C PRO A 506 -12.57 -22.29 -16.66
N PHE A 507 -12.16 -21.84 -17.85
CA PHE A 507 -11.91 -22.71 -19.00
C PHE A 507 -10.47 -23.25 -19.09
N LYS A 508 -9.50 -22.62 -18.42
CA LYS A 508 -8.11 -23.09 -18.32
C LYS A 508 -7.44 -23.35 -19.69
N ASN A 509 -7.73 -22.50 -20.67
CA ASN A 509 -7.14 -22.55 -22.01
C ASN A 509 -5.85 -21.73 -22.08
N ASP A 510 -4.75 -22.27 -21.56
CA ASP A 510 -3.47 -21.57 -21.53
C ASP A 510 -2.95 -21.23 -22.93
N PHE A 511 -2.36 -20.03 -23.09
CA PHE A 511 -1.51 -19.76 -24.25
C PHE A 511 -0.19 -20.49 -24.09
N ILE A 512 0.25 -21.19 -25.13
CA ILE A 512 1.54 -21.89 -25.18
C ILE A 512 2.56 -20.98 -25.84
N LEU A 513 3.66 -20.67 -25.14
CA LEU A 513 4.77 -19.90 -25.71
C LEU A 513 5.54 -20.77 -26.72
N LYS A 514 5.78 -20.24 -27.91
CA LYS A 514 6.49 -20.93 -29.01
C LYS A 514 7.73 -20.13 -29.44
N ASN A 515 8.69 -20.85 -30.02
CA ASN A 515 10.00 -20.35 -30.48
C ASN A 515 10.82 -19.74 -29.33
N LYS A 516 11.78 -18.85 -29.65
CA LYS A 516 12.61 -18.22 -28.63
C LYS A 516 11.79 -17.18 -27.86
N TYR A 517 11.79 -17.30 -26.53
CA TYR A 517 11.20 -16.32 -25.63
C TYR A 517 12.04 -16.19 -24.35
N ASP A 518 12.00 -15.00 -23.75
CA ASP A 518 12.61 -14.70 -22.46
C ASP A 518 11.62 -13.84 -21.66
N TRP A 519 11.44 -14.15 -20.37
CA TRP A 519 10.62 -13.34 -19.47
C TRP A 519 11.37 -12.06 -19.10
N MET A 520 10.78 -10.91 -19.40
CA MET A 520 11.33 -9.58 -19.11
C MET A 520 10.59 -8.98 -17.92
N ALA A 521 11.32 -8.68 -16.84
CA ALA A 521 10.77 -7.90 -15.74
C ALA A 521 10.51 -6.45 -16.20
N PHE A 522 9.40 -5.88 -15.75
CA PHE A 522 9.08 -4.47 -15.91
C PHE A 522 8.53 -3.92 -14.60
N SER A 523 8.77 -2.63 -14.37
CA SER A 523 8.23 -1.84 -13.26
C SER A 523 8.11 -0.42 -13.80
N ASP A 524 6.93 -0.10 -14.31
CA ASP A 524 6.71 1.13 -15.07
C ASP A 524 5.64 1.98 -14.40
N TYR A 525 5.97 3.26 -14.17
CA TYR A 525 4.94 4.24 -13.86
C TYR A 525 4.14 4.57 -15.13
N SER A 526 2.81 4.53 -15.02
CA SER A 526 1.92 4.94 -16.11
C SER A 526 0.69 5.63 -15.54
N PRO A 527 0.41 6.90 -15.90
CA PRO A 527 -0.80 7.59 -15.46
C PRO A 527 -2.09 6.98 -16.06
N LYS A 528 -1.96 6.06 -17.04
CA LYS A 528 -3.07 5.34 -17.66
C LYS A 528 -3.42 4.05 -16.91
N LEU A 529 -2.61 3.66 -15.93
CA LEU A 529 -2.81 2.47 -15.11
C LEU A 529 -3.05 2.88 -13.66
N CYS A 530 -3.95 2.17 -13.00
CA CYS A 530 -4.22 2.29 -11.58
C CYS A 530 -3.88 0.93 -10.95
N VAL A 531 -2.84 0.94 -10.12
CA VAL A 531 -2.35 -0.25 -9.42
C VAL A 531 -3.11 -0.36 -8.09
N ASP A 532 -3.53 -1.57 -7.73
CA ASP A 532 -4.11 -1.80 -6.42
C ASP A 532 -2.98 -1.71 -5.36
N LEU A 533 -3.26 -1.03 -4.24
CA LEU A 533 -2.27 -0.87 -3.18
C LEU A 533 -1.91 -2.22 -2.56
N PRO A 534 -0.64 -2.46 -2.16
CA PRO A 534 -0.30 -3.65 -1.42
C PRO A 534 -1.03 -3.66 -0.07
N ASP A 535 -1.49 -4.84 0.35
CA ASP A 535 -2.31 -5.03 1.56
C ASP A 535 -1.61 -4.49 2.83
N ASP A 536 -0.28 -4.46 2.84
CA ASP A 536 0.53 -4.07 3.99
C ASP A 536 0.84 -2.58 4.07
N ILE A 537 0.44 -1.77 3.08
CA ILE A 537 0.81 -0.34 2.99
C ILE A 537 0.43 0.45 4.25
N TYR A 538 -0.73 0.13 4.84
CA TYR A 538 -1.23 0.77 6.05
C TYR A 538 -0.41 0.43 7.29
N THR A 539 0.37 -0.65 7.22
CA THR A 539 1.24 -1.14 8.30
C THR A 539 2.69 -0.69 8.14
N GLN A 540 3.01 0.13 7.14
CA GLN A 540 4.37 0.66 6.90
C GLN A 540 4.69 1.93 7.69
N ILE A 541 3.72 2.45 8.47
CA ILE A 541 3.89 3.57 9.38
C ILE A 541 3.41 3.19 10.79
N PRO A 542 3.85 3.87 11.85
CA PRO A 542 3.38 3.60 13.21
C PRO A 542 1.88 3.79 13.35
N ASN A 543 1.20 2.79 13.90
CA ASN A 543 -0.22 2.87 14.22
C ASN A 543 -0.47 2.52 15.69
N GLY A 544 -1.70 2.79 16.17
CA GLY A 544 -2.10 2.51 17.55
C GLY A 544 -1.84 1.06 17.97
N ILE A 545 -2.10 0.10 17.07
CA ILE A 545 -1.90 -1.35 17.31
C ILE A 545 -0.44 -1.73 17.62
N ASP A 546 0.54 -0.89 17.24
CA ASP A 546 1.96 -1.16 17.48
C ASP A 546 2.40 -0.83 18.91
N ILE A 547 1.64 0.03 19.59
CA ILE A 547 2.03 0.64 20.87
C ILE A 547 2.32 -0.42 21.96
N PRO A 548 1.50 -1.46 22.18
CA PRO A 548 1.80 -2.49 23.17
C PRO A 548 3.13 -3.20 22.93
N ARG A 549 3.48 -3.44 21.66
CA ARG A 549 4.75 -4.08 21.30
C ARG A 549 5.94 -3.17 21.59
N VAL A 550 5.81 -1.87 21.34
CA VAL A 550 6.82 -0.87 21.71
C VAL A 550 6.97 -0.82 23.24
N ILE A 551 5.87 -0.80 23.99
CA ILE A 551 5.88 -0.80 25.47
C ILE A 551 6.60 -2.04 26.00
N TYR A 552 6.29 -3.24 25.48
CA TYR A 552 6.97 -4.47 25.92
C TYR A 552 8.47 -4.43 25.65
N GLY A 553 8.87 -3.99 24.46
CA GLY A 553 10.28 -3.84 24.11
C GLY A 553 10.99 -2.87 25.06
N TRP A 554 10.36 -1.72 25.35
CA TRP A 554 10.91 -0.71 26.26
C TRP A 554 11.05 -1.22 27.70
N MET A 555 10.07 -1.97 28.18
CA MET A 555 10.04 -2.55 29.52
C MET A 555 10.86 -3.83 29.66
N ASN A 556 11.64 -4.22 28.65
CA ASN A 556 12.42 -5.46 28.58
C ASN A 556 11.57 -6.73 28.79
N ILE A 557 10.33 -6.73 28.29
CA ILE A 557 9.40 -7.86 28.38
C ILE A 557 9.54 -8.71 27.12
N LYS A 558 9.78 -10.01 27.29
CA LYS A 558 9.86 -10.97 26.17
C LYS A 558 8.49 -11.14 25.53
N ILE A 559 8.38 -10.88 24.22
CA ILE A 559 7.12 -10.93 23.44
C ILE A 559 6.84 -12.25 22.73
N LEU A 560 7.74 -13.23 22.84
CA LEU A 560 7.56 -14.55 22.23
C LEU A 560 6.23 -15.19 22.68
N ASN A 561 5.49 -15.74 21.72
CA ASN A 561 4.19 -16.42 21.92
C ASN A 561 3.00 -15.53 22.33
N MET A 562 3.12 -14.20 22.29
CA MET A 562 1.97 -13.31 22.55
C MET A 562 1.02 -13.15 21.35
N GLY A 563 1.46 -13.54 20.14
CA GLY A 563 0.65 -13.47 18.93
C GLY A 563 0.23 -12.04 18.55
N LEU A 564 1.05 -11.03 18.85
CA LEU A 564 0.80 -9.63 18.52
C LEU A 564 0.77 -9.42 16.99
N ASP A 565 -0.15 -8.57 16.52
CA ASP A 565 -0.22 -8.11 15.12
C ASP A 565 0.56 -6.81 14.91
N GLY A 566 0.74 -6.01 15.98
CA GLY A 566 1.55 -4.80 15.95
C GLY A 566 3.02 -5.05 15.62
N LYS A 567 3.67 -4.06 15.01
CA LYS A 567 5.08 -4.05 14.61
C LYS A 567 5.97 -3.39 15.66
N THR A 568 7.27 -3.65 15.56
CA THR A 568 8.29 -2.96 16.36
C THR A 568 8.86 -1.80 15.56
N TRP A 569 9.07 -0.67 16.23
CA TRP A 569 9.71 0.52 15.67
C TRP A 569 11.04 0.75 16.40
N ILE A 570 12.11 0.98 15.64
CA ILE A 570 13.47 1.10 16.18
C ILE A 570 13.84 2.59 16.25
N PRO A 571 14.02 3.15 17.46
CA PRO A 571 14.49 4.51 17.61
C PRO A 571 15.97 4.63 17.24
N ILE A 572 16.31 5.76 16.63
CA ILE A 572 17.69 6.24 16.49
C ILE A 572 17.98 7.09 17.73
N TYR A 573 19.11 6.84 18.40
CA TYR A 573 19.50 7.58 19.59
C TYR A 573 20.47 8.71 19.24
N ASN A 574 20.28 9.90 19.83
CA ASN A 574 21.12 11.07 19.62
C ASN A 574 22.38 11.10 20.52
N ASP A 575 22.43 10.22 21.53
CA ASP A 575 23.51 10.16 22.53
C ASP A 575 24.37 8.89 22.43
N VAL A 576 24.08 8.02 21.46
CA VAL A 576 24.91 6.86 21.12
C VAL A 576 25.59 7.17 19.78
N LYS A 577 26.90 7.45 19.79
CA LYS A 577 27.67 7.53 18.54
C LYS A 577 27.82 6.12 17.95
N PRO A 578 27.60 5.93 16.63
CA PRO A 578 27.75 4.64 15.96
C PRO A 578 29.18 4.10 16.02
#